data_AF-E5C5A0-F1
#
_entry.id   AF-E5C5A0-F1
#
_cell.length_a   1.000
_cell.length_b   1.000
_cell.length_c   1.000
_cell.angle_alpha   90.00
_cell.angle_beta   90.00
_cell.angle_gamma   90.00
#
_symmetry.space_group_name_H-M   'P 1'
#
loop_
_entity.id
_entity.type
_entity.pdbx_description
1 polymer ?
#
loop_
_entity_poly.entity_id
_entity_poly.type
_entity_poly.pdbx_seq_one_letter_code
_entity_poly.pdbx_strand_id
1 'polypeptide(L)'
;MIEGAPFPAIEKVYDPSSKKCNGRITPQAPIVITGHHLDMLTWDSANLYLVSSVNDRMLIECGDIHKYSDDKVYTTIPDIDEGEYFLALMILMKDKESFLYIFPISLIVQFT
;
A
#
# COMPACT_ATOMS: atom_id res chain seq x y z
N MET A 1 20.52 8.15 4.51
CA MET A 1 20.48 6.73 4.89
C MET A 1 19.96 6.63 6.32
N ILE A 2 18.93 5.82 6.56
CA ILE A 2 18.54 5.45 7.93
C ILE A 2 19.14 4.06 8.16
N GLU A 3 20.32 4.03 8.76
CA GLU A 3 21.01 2.78 9.10
C GLU A 3 20.32 2.17 10.33
N GLY A 4 19.71 0.99 10.17
CA GLY A 4 19.16 0.19 11.29
C GLY A 4 17.69 0.41 11.64
N ALA A 5 16.95 1.31 10.98
CA ALA A 5 15.49 1.35 11.15
C ALA A 5 14.85 0.20 10.35
N PRO A 6 14.00 -0.63 10.97
CA PRO A 6 13.31 -1.70 10.27
C PRO A 6 12.36 -1.12 9.21
N PHE A 7 12.40 -1.68 8.00
CA PHE A 7 11.53 -1.29 6.89
C PHE A 7 10.09 -1.73 7.17
N PRO A 8 9.05 -1.01 6.68
CA PRO A 8 7.68 -1.45 6.86
C PRO A 8 7.47 -2.84 6.30
N ALA A 9 6.76 -3.67 7.05
CA ALA A 9 6.37 -5.01 6.65
C ALA A 9 4.85 -5.11 6.73
N ILE A 10 4.21 -5.56 5.65
CA ILE A 10 2.76 -5.81 5.64
C ILE A 10 2.54 -7.29 5.89
N GLU A 11 1.77 -7.61 6.93
CA GLU A 11 1.37 -8.98 7.24
C GLU A 11 -0.01 -9.31 6.69
N LYS A 12 -0.90 -8.31 6.68
CA LYS A 12 -2.28 -8.51 6.27
C LYS A 12 -2.92 -7.25 5.70
N VAL A 13 -3.72 -7.45 4.66
CA VAL A 13 -4.64 -6.47 4.10
C VAL A 13 -6.06 -7.01 4.23
N TYR A 14 -6.94 -6.24 4.85
CA TYR A 14 -8.34 -6.59 5.06
C TYR A 14 -9.23 -5.57 4.37
N ASP A 15 -10.17 -6.05 3.56
CA ASP A 15 -11.21 -5.26 2.93
C ASP A 15 -12.50 -5.37 3.77
N PRO A 16 -12.92 -4.31 4.49
CA PRO A 16 -14.14 -4.32 5.30
C PRO A 16 -15.42 -4.43 4.46
N SER A 17 -15.41 -3.96 3.22
CA SER A 17 -16.58 -3.96 2.33
C SER A 17 -16.92 -5.38 1.89
N SER A 18 -15.92 -6.16 1.46
CA SER A 18 -16.08 -7.56 1.04
C SER A 18 -15.86 -8.57 2.16
N LYS A 19 -15.35 -8.13 3.32
CA LYS A 19 -14.90 -8.96 4.46
C LYS A 19 -13.81 -9.97 4.09
N LYS A 20 -13.03 -9.71 3.03
CA LYS A 20 -11.94 -10.56 2.57
C LYS A 20 -10.60 -10.11 3.12
N CYS A 21 -9.66 -11.04 3.24
CA CYS A 21 -8.29 -10.79 3.64
C CYS A 21 -7.33 -11.23 2.53
N ASN A 22 -6.16 -10.59 2.47
CA ASN A 22 -4.95 -11.02 1.77
C ASN A 22 -5.21 -11.50 0.34
N GLY A 23 -5.56 -10.55 -0.52
CA GLY A 23 -5.61 -10.82 -1.95
C GLY A 23 -6.97 -10.63 -2.60
N ARG A 24 -8.03 -10.22 -1.90
CA ARG A 24 -9.25 -9.73 -2.57
C ARG A 24 -9.64 -8.39 -2.00
N ILE A 25 -9.70 -7.39 -2.88
CA ILE A 25 -10.06 -6.01 -2.53
C ILE A 25 -11.08 -5.45 -3.52
N THR A 26 -12.00 -4.64 -3.02
CA THR A 26 -12.98 -3.90 -3.83
C THR A 26 -12.40 -2.54 -4.27
N PRO A 27 -12.48 -2.18 -5.57
CA PRO A 27 -12.16 -0.82 -6.03
C PRO A 27 -12.94 0.24 -5.26
N GLN A 28 -12.35 1.42 -5.07
CA GLN A 28 -12.98 2.54 -4.36
C GLN A 28 -13.40 2.24 -2.91
N ALA A 29 -13.02 1.09 -2.35
CA ALA A 29 -13.32 0.70 -0.97
C ALA A 29 -12.14 1.00 -0.03
N PRO A 30 -12.43 1.26 1.26
CA PRO A 30 -11.39 1.32 2.26
C PRO A 30 -10.74 -0.06 2.44
N ILE A 31 -9.45 -0.08 2.75
CA ILE A 31 -8.73 -1.26 3.22
C ILE A 31 -8.02 -0.97 4.54
N VAL A 32 -7.86 -2.01 5.35
CA VAL A 32 -7.07 -1.99 6.59
C VAL A 32 -5.77 -2.73 6.33
N ILE A 33 -4.64 -2.07 6.57
CA ILE A 33 -3.31 -2.65 6.44
C ILE A 33 -2.76 -2.85 7.85
N THR A 34 -2.34 -4.07 8.17
CA THR A 34 -1.70 -4.43 9.44
C THR A 34 -0.33 -5.04 9.21
N GLY A 35 0.62 -4.72 10.08
CA GLY A 35 2.00 -5.17 9.96
C GLY A 35 2.91 -4.44 10.95
N HIS A 36 4.15 -4.16 10.56
CA HIS A 36 5.14 -3.49 11.40
C HIS A 36 5.68 -2.22 10.75
N HIS A 37 6.00 -1.21 11.57
CA HIS A 37 6.59 0.07 11.14
C HIS A 37 5.76 0.79 10.06
N LEU A 38 4.43 0.66 10.14
CA LEU A 38 3.52 1.25 9.16
C LEU A 38 3.36 2.76 9.34
N ASP A 39 3.85 3.34 10.44
CA ASP A 39 3.96 4.78 10.60
C ASP A 39 4.78 5.44 9.48
N MET A 40 5.73 4.71 8.89
CA MET A 40 6.50 5.15 7.72
C MET A 40 5.64 5.46 6.49
N LEU A 41 4.45 4.84 6.36
CA LEU A 41 3.52 5.12 5.25
C LEU A 41 2.85 6.48 5.40
N THR A 42 2.93 7.11 6.57
CA THR A 42 2.31 8.42 6.84
C THR A 42 3.31 9.56 6.94
N TRP A 43 4.56 9.34 6.53
CA TRP A 43 5.54 10.41 6.43
C TRP A 43 5.17 11.37 5.29
N ASP A 44 5.36 12.67 5.48
CA ASP A 44 5.11 13.70 4.44
C ASP A 44 5.92 13.46 3.15
N SER A 45 7.01 12.69 3.25
CA SER A 45 7.88 12.32 2.13
C SER A 45 7.56 10.94 1.56
N ALA A 46 6.44 10.31 1.92
CA ALA A 46 6.09 8.96 1.53
C ALA A 46 4.70 8.89 0.92
N ASN A 47 4.58 8.12 -0.16
CA ASN A 47 3.32 7.87 -0.84
C ASN A 47 3.15 6.36 -1.05
N LEU A 48 1.91 5.89 -0.93
CA LEU A 48 1.55 4.50 -1.19
C LEU A 48 0.92 4.39 -2.58
N TYR A 49 1.37 3.41 -3.34
CA TYR A 49 0.93 3.12 -4.70
C TYR A 49 0.48 1.68 -4.84
N LEU A 50 -0.29 1.44 -5.89
CA LEU A 50 -0.49 0.13 -6.49
C LEU A 50 0.37 0.01 -7.76
N VAL A 51 1.03 -1.13 -7.89
CA VAL A 51 1.79 -1.54 -9.08
C VAL A 51 1.07 -2.72 -9.70
N SER A 52 0.71 -2.62 -10.98
CA SER A 52 0.09 -3.73 -11.69
C SER A 52 1.09 -4.87 -11.92
N SER A 53 0.67 -6.13 -11.73
CA SER A 53 1.52 -7.30 -11.99
C SER A 53 1.88 -7.48 -13.48
N VAL A 54 1.10 -6.88 -14.38
CA VAL A 54 1.30 -6.96 -15.84
C VAL A 54 1.92 -5.69 -16.44
N ASN A 55 1.96 -4.59 -15.69
CA ASN A 55 2.56 -3.33 -16.11
C ASN A 55 3.24 -2.63 -14.91
N ASP A 56 4.50 -2.99 -14.67
CA ASP A 56 5.32 -2.47 -13.57
C ASP A 56 5.72 -1.00 -13.72
N ARG A 57 5.45 -0.38 -14.88
CA ARG A 57 5.71 1.05 -15.14
C ARG A 57 4.60 1.97 -14.65
N MET A 58 3.41 1.42 -14.36
CA MET A 58 2.27 2.21 -13.95
C MET A 58 2.15 2.20 -12.43
N LEU A 59 2.46 3.34 -11.81
CA LEU A 59 2.19 3.59 -10.39
C LEU A 59 0.84 4.29 -10.26
N ILE A 60 -0.07 3.69 -9.49
CA ILE A 60 -1.41 4.24 -9.23
C ILE A 60 -1.47 4.64 -7.77
N GLU A 61 -1.60 5.93 -7.49
CA GLU A 61 -1.58 6.44 -6.12
C GLU A 61 -2.81 5.97 -5.34
N CYS A 62 -2.59 5.46 -4.12
CA CYS A 62 -3.68 5.16 -3.19
C CYS A 62 -4.28 6.45 -2.64
N GLY A 63 -5.49 6.37 -2.06
CA GLY A 63 -6.06 7.51 -1.34
C GLY A 63 -5.28 7.86 -0.06
N ASP A 64 -5.67 8.96 0.59
CA ASP A 64 -5.07 9.43 1.83
C ASP A 64 -4.88 8.31 2.87
N ILE A 65 -3.68 8.24 3.43
CA ILE A 65 -3.30 7.21 4.39
C ILE A 65 -3.56 7.74 5.80
N HIS A 66 -4.41 7.04 6.53
CA HIS A 66 -4.81 7.39 7.89
C HIS A 66 -4.18 6.44 8.90
N LYS A 67 -3.35 6.96 9.80
CA LYS A 67 -2.72 6.17 10.86
C LYS A 67 -3.69 5.87 11.98
N TYR A 68 -3.79 4.60 12.37
CA TYR A 68 -4.46 4.17 13.60
C TYR A 68 -3.46 3.93 14.72
N SER A 69 -2.38 3.21 14.41
CA SER A 69 -1.25 2.89 15.27
C SER A 69 -0.02 2.64 14.41
N ASP A 70 1.16 2.46 15.02
CA ASP A 70 2.38 2.16 14.28
C ASP A 70 2.28 0.85 13.47
N ASP A 71 1.40 -0.07 13.89
CA ASP A 71 1.19 -1.37 13.24
C ASP A 71 -0.12 -1.45 12.42
N LYS A 72 -0.84 -0.34 12.25
CA LYS A 72 -2.14 -0.33 11.55
C LYS A 72 -2.45 1.01 10.89
N VAL A 73 -2.75 0.95 9.59
CA VAL A 73 -3.18 2.11 8.80
C VAL A 73 -4.41 1.77 7.95
N TYR A 74 -5.10 2.81 7.50
CA TYR A 74 -6.22 2.72 6.56
C TYR A 74 -5.95 3.56 5.33
N THR A 75 -6.39 3.09 4.17
CA THR A 75 -6.39 3.85 2.92
C THR A 75 -7.57 3.40 2.07
N THR A 76 -7.84 4.08 0.96
CA THR A 76 -8.86 3.72 -0.02
C THR A 76 -8.17 3.24 -1.29
N ILE A 77 -8.67 2.12 -1.83
CA ILE A 77 -8.26 1.64 -3.15
C ILE A 77 -8.77 2.63 -4.20
N PRO A 78 -7.93 3.11 -5.14
CA PRO A 78 -8.37 3.99 -6.21
C PRO A 78 -9.38 3.30 -7.15
N ASP A 79 -9.97 4.06 -8.06
CA ASP A 79 -10.75 3.48 -9.16
C ASP A 79 -9.80 2.80 -10.16
N ILE A 80 -9.85 1.48 -10.23
CA ILE A 80 -8.91 0.65 -10.99
C ILE A 80 -9.60 -0.57 -11.58
N ASP A 81 -9.04 -1.06 -12.70
CA ASP A 81 -9.52 -2.26 -13.36
C ASP A 81 -9.22 -3.53 -12.55
N GLU A 82 -10.00 -4.58 -12.81
CA GLU A 82 -9.72 -5.91 -12.28
C GLU A 82 -8.32 -6.39 -12.66
N GLY A 83 -7.70 -7.13 -11.76
CA GLY A 83 -6.35 -7.64 -11.98
C GLY A 83 -5.60 -7.87 -10.69
N GLU A 84 -4.34 -8.23 -10.83
CA GLU A 84 -3.42 -8.40 -9.71
C GLU A 84 -2.53 -7.17 -9.57
N TYR A 85 -2.41 -6.69 -8.34
CA TYR A 85 -1.64 -5.52 -7.97
C TYR A 85 -0.80 -5.80 -6.72
N PHE A 86 0.26 -5.02 -6.55
CA PHE A 86 1.09 -5.02 -5.34
C PHE A 86 1.08 -3.62 -4.74
N LEU A 87 1.07 -3.55 -3.41
CA LEU A 87 1.34 -2.28 -2.74
C LEU A 87 2.80 -1.90 -2.92
N ALA A 88 3.07 -0.63 -3.13
CA ALA A 88 4.41 -0.10 -3.18
C ALA A 88 4.52 1.21 -2.40
N LEU A 89 5.57 1.35 -1.61
CA LEU A 89 5.91 2.56 -0.90
C LEU A 89 6.98 3.32 -1.70
N MET A 90 6.67 4.55 -2.09
CA MET A 90 7.68 5.47 -2.61
C MET A 90 8.07 6.45 -1.51
N ILE A 91 9.37 6.57 -1.23
CA ILE A 91 9.93 7.51 -0.25
C ILE A 91 10.82 8.51 -0.98
N LEU A 92 10.52 9.80 -0.86
CA LEU A 92 11.36 10.90 -1.33
C LEU A 92 12.49 11.15 -0.32
N MET A 93 13.72 10.95 -0.78
CA MET A 93 14.94 11.17 -0.02
C MET A 93 15.35 12.65 -0.10
N LYS A 94 16.15 13.12 0.87
CA LYS A 94 16.59 14.52 1.00
C LYS A 94 17.24 15.08 -0.28
N ASP A 95 17.91 14.25 -1.06
CA ASP A 95 18.63 14.65 -2.28
C ASP A 95 17.77 14.55 -3.56
N LYS A 96 16.43 14.50 -3.41
CA LYS A 96 15.44 14.32 -4.48
C LYS A 96 15.48 12.96 -5.19
N GLU A 97 16.32 12.03 -4.72
CA GLU A 97 16.20 10.62 -5.10
C GLU A 97 14.94 10.03 -4.50
N SER A 98 14.26 9.15 -5.23
CA SER A 98 13.15 8.38 -4.71
C SER A 98 13.55 6.91 -4.56
N PHE A 99 13.06 6.29 -3.49
CA PHE A 99 13.19 4.86 -3.27
C PHE A 99 11.81 4.21 -3.42
N LEU A 100 11.70 3.17 -4.24
CA LEU A 100 10.48 2.39 -4.41
C LEU A 100 10.65 1.02 -3.76
N TYR A 101 9.76 0.68 -2.85
CA TYR A 101 9.68 -0.62 -2.20
C TYR A 101 8.36 -1.29 -2.49
N ILE A 102 8.38 -2.47 -3.11
CA ILE A 102 7.17 -3.25 -3.41
C ILE A 102 6.98 -4.28 -2.30
N PHE A 103 5.81 -4.25 -1.66
CA PHE A 103 5.46 -5.20 -0.61
C PHE A 103 5.14 -6.57 -1.23
N PRO A 104 5.59 -7.68 -0.60
CA PRO A 104 5.37 -9.04 -1.14
C PRO A 104 3.95 -9.56 -0.82
N ILE A 105 2.93 -8.73 -0.98
CA ILE A 105 1.53 -9.10 -0.83
C ILE A 105 0.77 -8.78 -2.13
N SER A 106 0.24 -9.83 -2.75
CA SER A 106 -0.60 -9.70 -3.94
C SER A 106 -2.03 -9.31 -3.54
N LEU A 107 -2.60 -8.37 -4.27
CA LEU A 107 -3.96 -7.87 -4.16
C LEU A 107 -4.71 -8.17 -5.47
N ILE A 108 -5.70 -9.05 -5.43
CA ILE A 108 -6.58 -9.30 -6.57
C ILE A 108 -7.79 -8.38 -6.46
N VAL A 109 -7.93 -7.52 -7.46
CA VAL A 109 -9.07 -6.64 -7.64
C VAL A 109 -10.10 -7.36 -8.50
N GLN A 110 -11.34 -7.44 -8.01
CA GLN A 110 -12.48 -8.01 -8.74
C GLN A 110 -13.74 -7.20 -8.41
N PHE A 111 -14.54 -6.91 -9.43
CA PHE A 111 -15.88 -6.40 -9.24
C PHE A 111 -16.75 -7.54 -8.70
N THR A 112 -17.54 -7.25 -7.67
CA THR A 112 -18.50 -8.20 -7.08
C THR A 112 -19.76 -8.36 -7.90
#